data_AF-A0A6J5H0S5-F1
#
_entry.id   AF-A0A6J5H0S5-F1
#
_cell.length_a   1.000
_cell.length_b   1.000
_cell.length_c   1.000
_cell.angle_alpha   90.00
_cell.angle_beta   90.00
_cell.angle_gamma   90.00
#
_symmetry.space_group_name_H-M   'P 1'
#
loop_
_entity.id
_entity.type
_entity.pdbx_description
1 polymer ?
#
loop_
_entity_poly.entity_id
_entity_poly.type
_entity_poly.pdbx_seq_one_letter_code
_entity_poly.pdbx_strand_id
1 'polypeptide(L)'
;MRRLAFFLALLITAPAFADSVDSIDDQTVLKAFTEPAAIAGGPLWVTVLSNRTIEALWRDDPARTTLQIEAANAGSSFYVMGLATKTLNFKPEVKLIQNGQTLDGTVVNVAHLNGNAIPEGSVALGLLEFKEKVDLGSAFTLNLGGTQVNFAIDPRLAQRWGAITTPSGKGF
;
A
#
# COMPACT_ATOMS: atom_id res chain seq x y z
N MET A 1 -40.09 -63.32 9.71
CA MET A 1 -40.78 -62.03 9.52
C MET A 1 -40.22 -61.34 8.29
N ARG A 2 -41.09 -60.77 7.45
CA ARG A 2 -40.83 -60.18 6.12
C ARG A 2 -40.50 -58.68 6.24
N ARG A 3 -39.52 -58.25 5.43
CA ARG A 3 -39.44 -57.03 4.58
C ARG A 3 -39.42 -55.60 5.18
N LEU A 4 -38.43 -54.84 4.66
CA LEU A 4 -38.43 -53.43 4.19
C LEU A 4 -38.47 -52.25 5.18
N ALA A 5 -37.42 -51.40 5.13
CA ALA A 5 -37.47 -49.95 4.86
C ALA A 5 -36.02 -49.44 4.61
N PHE A 6 -35.63 -49.02 3.40
CA PHE A 6 -35.69 -47.65 2.83
C PHE A 6 -34.81 -46.63 3.59
N PHE A 7 -33.61 -46.32 3.11
CA PHE A 7 -33.20 -45.25 2.18
C PHE A 7 -32.96 -43.86 2.84
N LEU A 8 -31.67 -43.49 2.91
CA LEU A 8 -31.06 -42.26 2.39
C LEU A 8 -31.52 -40.88 2.91
N ALA A 9 -30.58 -40.16 3.55
CA ALA A 9 -30.15 -38.80 3.15
C ALA A 9 -28.91 -38.39 3.95
N LEU A 10 -27.72 -38.65 3.41
CA LEU A 10 -26.48 -38.05 3.91
C LEU A 10 -26.33 -36.67 3.22
N LEU A 11 -26.70 -35.61 3.92
CA LEU A 11 -26.48 -34.24 3.47
C LEU A 11 -24.99 -33.91 3.66
N ILE A 12 -24.19 -34.11 2.61
CA ILE A 12 -22.81 -33.61 2.58
C ILE A 12 -22.90 -32.13 2.24
N THR A 13 -22.98 -31.27 3.26
CA THR A 13 -22.70 -29.84 3.11
C THR A 13 -21.20 -29.69 2.88
N ALA A 14 -20.81 -29.63 1.61
CA ALA A 14 -19.47 -29.17 1.24
C ALA A 14 -19.34 -27.70 1.68
N PRO A 15 -18.33 -27.31 2.47
CA PRO A 15 -18.01 -25.90 2.64
C PRO A 15 -17.57 -25.35 1.29
N ALA A 16 -18.27 -24.30 0.84
CA ALA A 16 -17.89 -23.50 -0.30
C ALA A 16 -16.56 -22.79 0.00
N PHE A 17 -15.46 -23.30 -0.53
CA PHE A 17 -14.21 -22.56 -0.62
C PHE A 17 -14.31 -21.64 -1.84
N ALA A 18 -14.89 -20.45 -1.66
CA ALA A 18 -14.97 -19.40 -2.66
C ALA A 18 -14.14 -18.19 -2.22
N ASP A 19 -12.83 -18.37 -1.97
CA ASP A 19 -11.95 -17.31 -1.45
C ASP A 19 -10.54 -17.31 -2.08
N SER A 20 -10.39 -17.51 -3.40
CA SER A 20 -9.03 -17.64 -3.98
C SER A 20 -8.74 -16.95 -5.32
N VAL A 21 -9.68 -16.20 -5.90
CA VAL A 21 -9.41 -15.49 -7.17
C VAL A 21 -8.94 -14.05 -6.94
N ASP A 22 -9.48 -13.36 -5.94
CA ASP A 22 -9.17 -11.95 -5.69
C ASP A 22 -7.82 -11.71 -5.00
N SER A 23 -7.36 -12.63 -4.15
CA SER A 23 -6.12 -12.47 -3.38
C SER A 23 -4.85 -12.58 -4.22
N ILE A 24 -4.94 -13.25 -5.38
CA ILE A 24 -3.84 -13.37 -6.34
C ILE A 24 -3.61 -12.03 -7.07
N ASP A 25 -4.67 -11.23 -7.29
CA ASP A 25 -4.54 -9.90 -7.90
C ASP A 25 -3.92 -8.90 -6.91
N ASP A 26 -4.33 -8.93 -5.63
CA ASP A 26 -3.84 -8.00 -4.60
C ASP A 26 -2.33 -8.11 -4.37
N GLN A 27 -1.80 -9.33 -4.23
CA GLN A 27 -0.35 -9.52 -4.04
C GLN A 27 0.44 -9.06 -5.28
N THR A 28 -0.12 -9.27 -6.47
CA THR A 28 0.50 -8.83 -7.73
C THR A 28 0.52 -7.30 -7.81
N VAL A 29 -0.57 -6.65 -7.43
CA VAL A 29 -0.66 -5.18 -7.32
C VAL A 29 0.37 -4.67 -6.30
N LEU A 30 0.38 -5.19 -5.08
CA LEU A 30 1.29 -4.69 -4.05
C LEU A 30 2.76 -4.89 -4.42
N LYS A 31 3.12 -6.03 -5.02
CA LYS A 31 4.48 -6.27 -5.50
C LYS A 31 4.91 -5.29 -6.60
N ALA A 32 3.99 -4.88 -7.48
CA ALA A 32 4.30 -3.98 -8.57
C ALA A 32 4.45 -2.50 -8.13
N PHE A 33 3.87 -2.12 -6.99
CA PHE A 33 3.83 -0.73 -6.52
C PHE A 33 4.57 -0.51 -5.18
N THR A 34 5.26 -1.53 -4.67
CA THR A 34 5.99 -1.45 -3.39
C THR A 34 7.46 -1.71 -3.59
N GLU A 35 8.29 -0.80 -3.08
CA GLU A 35 9.74 -0.94 -3.09
C GLU A 35 10.32 -0.85 -1.66
N PRO A 36 11.35 -1.64 -1.34
CA PRO A 36 12.03 -1.53 -0.06
C PRO A 36 12.99 -0.34 -0.04
N ALA A 37 12.88 0.48 1.00
CA ALA A 37 13.91 1.42 1.42
C ALA A 37 14.86 0.73 2.41
N ALA A 38 16.10 0.53 2.00
CA ALA A 38 17.14 -0.06 2.83
C ALA A 38 17.70 0.96 3.84
N ILE A 39 16.95 1.21 4.92
CA ILE A 39 17.36 2.13 5.98
C ILE A 39 18.16 1.37 7.06
N ALA A 40 19.19 2.04 7.61
CA ALA A 40 19.92 1.51 8.74
C ALA A 40 18.97 1.29 9.94
N GLY A 41 18.82 0.04 10.38
CA GLY A 41 17.92 -0.36 11.47
C GLY A 41 16.73 -1.21 11.02
N GLY A 42 16.43 -1.27 9.72
CA GLY A 42 15.41 -2.17 9.16
C GLY A 42 14.85 -1.64 7.84
N PRO A 43 14.33 -2.52 6.96
CA PRO A 43 13.69 -2.07 5.73
C PRO A 43 12.37 -1.36 6.05
N LEU A 44 12.14 -0.22 5.39
CA LEU A 44 10.80 0.34 5.27
C LEU A 44 10.25 -0.02 3.90
N TRP A 45 9.04 -0.52 3.82
CA TRP A 45 8.33 -0.75 2.57
C TRP A 45 7.59 0.52 2.18
N VAL A 46 7.81 0.97 0.96
CA VAL A 46 7.19 2.18 0.42
C VAL A 46 6.27 1.76 -0.72
N THR A 47 4.97 1.93 -0.53
CA THR A 47 3.93 1.56 -1.50
C THR A 47 3.32 2.83 -2.10
N VAL A 48 3.29 2.93 -3.43
CA VAL A 48 2.53 4.00 -4.11
C VAL A 48 1.05 3.81 -3.84
N LEU A 49 0.36 4.87 -3.39
CA LEU A 49 -1.08 4.82 -3.16
C LEU A 49 -1.87 5.07 -4.44
N SER A 50 -2.68 4.09 -4.80
CA SER A 50 -3.70 4.13 -5.84
C SER A 50 -4.98 3.50 -5.30
N ASN A 51 -6.09 3.59 -6.04
CA ASN A 51 -7.32 2.93 -5.62
C ASN A 51 -7.10 1.43 -5.38
N ARG A 52 -6.26 0.78 -6.20
CA ARG A 52 -5.99 -0.66 -6.14
C ARG A 52 -5.03 -1.06 -5.03
N THR A 53 -3.97 -0.31 -4.79
CA THR A 53 -3.08 -0.61 -3.64
C THR A 53 -3.80 -0.33 -2.32
N ILE A 54 -4.68 0.69 -2.28
CA ILE A 54 -5.52 0.95 -1.11
C ILE A 54 -6.54 -0.17 -0.89
N GLU A 55 -7.21 -0.64 -1.95
CA GLU A 55 -8.12 -1.78 -1.87
C GLU A 55 -7.41 -3.06 -1.41
N ALA A 56 -6.20 -3.33 -1.90
CA ALA A 56 -5.41 -4.49 -1.52
C ALA A 56 -4.93 -4.45 -0.05
N LEU A 57 -4.61 -3.26 0.49
CA LEU A 57 -4.12 -3.11 1.87
C LEU A 57 -5.25 -2.94 2.91
N TRP A 58 -6.37 -2.34 2.52
CA TRP A 58 -7.46 -1.94 3.42
C TRP A 58 -8.83 -2.41 2.95
N ARG A 59 -8.92 -3.56 2.26
CA ARG A 59 -10.15 -4.09 1.64
C ARG A 59 -11.37 -3.99 2.55
N ASP A 60 -11.22 -4.42 3.79
CA ASP A 60 -12.27 -4.52 4.81
C ASP A 60 -12.11 -3.49 5.95
N ASP A 61 -11.26 -2.48 5.77
CA ASP A 61 -10.99 -1.47 6.78
C ASP A 61 -11.85 -0.21 6.55
N PRO A 62 -12.54 0.32 7.57
CA PRO A 62 -13.31 1.56 7.44
C PRO A 62 -12.47 2.78 7.04
N ALA A 63 -11.15 2.77 7.30
CA ALA A 63 -10.23 3.83 6.92
C ALA A 63 -9.99 3.92 5.41
N ARG A 64 -10.36 2.88 4.63
CA ARG A 64 -10.14 2.81 3.18
C ARG A 64 -10.64 4.04 2.44
N THR A 65 -11.88 4.45 2.70
CA THR A 65 -12.52 5.60 2.04
C THR A 65 -11.78 6.90 2.36
N THR A 66 -11.39 7.09 3.62
CA THR A 66 -10.62 8.26 4.06
C THR A 66 -9.26 8.30 3.36
N LEU A 67 -8.54 7.18 3.32
CA LEU A 67 -7.25 7.09 2.65
C LEU A 67 -7.35 7.37 1.14
N GLN A 68 -8.43 6.91 0.48
CA GLN A 68 -8.68 7.23 -0.93
C GLN A 68 -8.89 8.73 -1.15
N ILE A 69 -9.63 9.39 -0.26
CA ILE A 69 -9.87 10.83 -0.33
C ILE A 69 -8.56 11.60 -0.12
N GLU A 70 -7.82 11.31 0.95
CA GLU A 70 -6.55 11.98 1.25
C GLU A 70 -5.53 11.78 0.11
N ALA A 71 -5.36 10.54 -0.37
CA ALA A 71 -4.46 10.26 -1.48
C ALA A 71 -4.89 10.89 -2.81
N ALA A 72 -6.19 11.08 -3.06
CA ALA A 72 -6.69 11.77 -4.24
C ALA A 72 -6.54 13.29 -4.15
N ASN A 73 -6.55 13.85 -2.93
CA ASN A 73 -6.34 15.27 -2.67
C ASN A 73 -4.86 15.64 -2.73
N ALA A 74 -3.98 14.70 -2.39
CA ALA A 74 -2.56 14.80 -2.70
C ALA A 74 -2.35 14.67 -4.22
N GLY A 75 -1.33 15.37 -4.75
CA GLY A 75 -0.88 15.13 -6.12
C GLY A 75 -0.36 13.71 -6.28
N SER A 76 0.40 13.22 -5.29
CA SER A 76 0.81 11.82 -5.17
C SER A 76 1.06 11.45 -3.71
N SER A 77 0.65 10.25 -3.32
CA SER A 77 0.84 9.74 -1.97
C SER A 77 1.50 8.37 -1.95
N PHE A 78 2.31 8.13 -0.93
CA PHE A 78 2.99 6.87 -0.69
C PHE A 78 2.74 6.44 0.75
N TYR A 79 2.45 5.17 0.96
CA TYR A 79 2.37 4.56 2.28
C TYR A 79 3.72 3.96 2.66
N VAL A 80 4.16 4.24 3.87
CA VAL A 80 5.44 3.75 4.40
C VAL A 80 5.16 2.92 5.64
N MET A 81 5.67 1.69 5.65
CA MET A 81 5.56 0.80 6.80
C MET A 81 6.81 -0.06 6.96
N GLY A 82 7.27 -0.22 8.20
CA GLY A 82 8.33 -1.17 8.50
C GLY A 82 8.44 -1.47 9.99
N LEU A 83 9.10 -2.58 10.31
CA LEU A 83 9.45 -2.96 11.67
C LEU A 83 10.92 -2.65 11.90
N ALA A 84 11.22 -1.84 12.91
CA ALA A 84 12.59 -1.56 13.30
C ALA A 84 13.23 -2.82 13.91
N THR A 85 14.18 -3.43 13.19
CA THR A 85 14.94 -4.61 13.66
C THR A 85 16.12 -4.23 14.56
N LYS A 86 16.48 -2.94 14.58
CA LYS A 86 17.37 -2.26 15.51
C LYS A 86 16.85 -0.83 15.64
N THR A 87 17.43 -0.03 16.54
CA THR A 87 17.15 1.41 16.58
C THR A 87 17.35 2.03 15.19
N LEU A 88 16.30 2.64 14.65
CA LEU A 88 16.26 3.23 13.32
C LEU A 88 16.20 4.76 13.46
N ASN A 89 17.12 5.45 12.80
CA ASN A 89 17.13 6.92 12.77
C ASN A 89 16.52 7.40 11.46
N PHE A 90 15.27 7.84 11.50
CA PHE A 90 14.56 8.36 10.34
C PHE A 90 14.74 9.87 10.26
N LYS A 91 15.07 10.39 9.07
CA LYS A 91 15.01 11.84 8.79
C LYS A 91 13.75 12.15 8.00
N PRO A 92 12.93 13.12 8.40
CA PRO A 92 11.65 13.42 7.75
C PRO A 92 11.81 14.19 6.43
N GLU A 93 13.04 14.36 5.93
CA GLU A 93 13.31 14.95 4.63
C GLU A 93 12.94 13.94 3.53
N VAL A 94 11.98 14.33 2.70
CA VAL A 94 11.49 13.48 1.61
C VAL A 94 11.49 14.28 0.32
N LYS A 95 12.10 13.72 -0.72
CA LYS A 95 12.14 14.31 -2.05
C LYS A 95 11.82 13.28 -3.11
N LEU A 96 11.14 13.69 -4.16
CA LEU A 96 10.91 12.87 -5.34
C LEU A 96 11.63 13.48 -6.54
N ILE A 97 12.33 12.64 -7.30
CA ILE A 97 13.07 13.04 -8.48
C ILE A 97 12.53 12.29 -9.68
N GLN A 98 12.03 13.03 -10.67
CA GLN A 98 11.54 12.47 -11.92
C GLN A 98 11.77 13.45 -13.07
N ASN A 99 12.24 12.98 -14.22
CA ASN A 99 12.44 13.79 -15.42
C ASN A 99 13.29 15.07 -15.19
N GLY A 100 14.28 14.99 -14.30
CA GLY A 100 15.15 16.12 -13.94
C GLY A 100 14.52 17.13 -12.97
N GLN A 101 13.26 16.95 -12.58
CA GLN A 101 12.59 17.76 -11.57
C GLN A 101 12.77 17.14 -10.18
N THR A 102 12.82 17.98 -9.15
CA THR A 102 12.81 17.56 -7.74
C THR A 102 11.60 18.17 -7.06
N LEU A 103 10.78 17.32 -6.46
CA LEU A 103 9.59 17.70 -5.70
C LEU A 103 9.87 17.48 -4.21
N ASP A 104 9.60 18.49 -3.40
CA ASP A 104 9.65 18.34 -1.95
C ASP A 104 8.36 17.68 -1.45
N GLY A 105 8.53 16.65 -0.62
CA GLY A 105 7.44 15.90 0.01
C GLY A 105 7.20 16.32 1.46
N THR A 106 6.03 15.97 1.98
CA THR A 106 5.67 16.10 3.39
C THR A 106 5.44 14.72 4.00
N VAL A 107 5.84 14.54 5.26
CA VAL A 107 5.59 13.30 6.02
C VAL A 107 4.36 13.49 6.91
N VAL A 108 3.35 12.64 6.73
CA VAL A 108 2.22 12.49 7.66
C VAL A 108 2.56 11.34 8.60
N ASN A 109 3.00 11.67 9.81
CA ASN A 109 3.38 10.68 10.80
C ASN A 109 2.14 10.01 11.43
N VAL A 110 2.05 8.68 11.28
CA VAL A 110 1.06 7.85 12.00
C VAL A 110 1.71 7.17 13.19
N ALA A 111 2.91 6.59 13.01
CA ALA A 111 3.72 6.06 14.10
C ALA A 111 5.22 6.23 13.81
N HIS A 112 5.94 6.90 14.70
CA HIS A 112 7.40 7.00 14.75
C HIS A 112 8.14 7.55 13.50
N LEU A 113 7.46 8.08 12.47
CA LEU A 113 8.06 8.80 11.32
C LEU A 113 8.23 10.31 11.57
N ASN A 114 8.42 10.72 12.84
CA ASN A 114 8.48 12.12 13.25
C ASN A 114 9.90 12.70 13.36
N GLY A 115 10.91 11.98 12.85
CA GLY A 115 12.31 12.39 12.90
C GLY A 115 13.06 11.98 14.17
N ASN A 116 12.38 11.37 15.14
CA ASN A 116 13.03 10.80 16.32
C ASN A 116 13.57 9.39 16.03
N ALA A 117 14.47 8.92 16.89
CA ALA A 117 14.91 7.54 16.87
C ALA A 117 13.73 6.58 17.13
N ILE A 118 13.56 5.59 16.27
CA ILE A 118 12.54 4.56 16.37
C ILE A 118 13.15 3.37 17.11
N PRO A 119 12.61 2.96 18.27
CA PRO A 119 13.16 1.84 19.03
C PRO A 119 13.07 0.51 18.27
N GLU A 120 13.98 -0.41 18.57
CA GLU A 120 13.88 -1.79 18.11
C GLU A 120 12.53 -2.42 18.51
N GLY A 121 11.95 -3.21 17.62
CA GLY A 121 10.64 -3.83 17.78
C GLY A 121 9.46 -2.89 17.54
N SER A 122 9.70 -1.58 17.31
CA SER A 122 8.63 -0.62 17.03
C SER A 122 8.29 -0.57 15.54
N VAL A 123 7.01 -0.31 15.25
CA VAL A 123 6.54 -0.06 13.88
C VAL A 123 6.79 1.41 13.52
N ALA A 124 7.33 1.62 12.33
CA ALA A 124 7.39 2.90 11.65
C ALA A 124 6.27 2.94 10.60
N LEU A 125 5.44 3.99 10.62
CA LEU A 125 4.22 4.06 9.83
C LEU A 125 3.86 5.51 9.47
N GLY A 126 3.45 5.73 8.23
CA GLY A 126 2.87 7.00 7.82
C GLY A 126 2.69 7.14 6.32
N LEU A 127 2.40 8.37 5.89
CA LEU A 127 2.27 8.74 4.49
C LEU A 127 3.34 9.73 4.08
N LEU A 128 3.73 9.67 2.81
CA LEU A 128 4.52 10.69 2.13
C LEU A 128 3.63 11.32 1.09
N GLU A 129 3.48 12.64 1.14
CA GLU A 129 2.58 13.37 0.26
C GLU A 129 3.33 14.42 -0.57
N PHE A 130 2.98 14.48 -1.85
CA PHE A 130 3.51 15.43 -2.81
C PHE A 130 2.36 16.20 -3.44
N LYS A 131 2.57 17.50 -3.67
CA LYS A 131 1.54 18.37 -4.27
C LYS A 131 1.36 18.12 -5.76
N GLU A 132 2.39 17.61 -6.43
CA GLU A 132 2.37 17.35 -7.86
C GLU A 132 2.17 15.85 -8.14
N LYS A 133 1.57 15.57 -9.31
CA LYS A 133 1.36 14.19 -9.77
C LYS A 133 2.65 13.61 -10.32
N VAL A 134 3.00 12.42 -9.85
CA VAL A 134 4.07 11.59 -10.41
C VAL A 134 3.55 10.85 -11.62
N ASP A 135 4.35 10.81 -12.69
CA ASP A 135 4.07 9.92 -13.82
C ASP A 135 4.52 8.50 -13.48
N LEU A 136 3.57 7.64 -13.09
CA LEU A 136 3.86 6.25 -12.75
C LEU A 136 4.27 5.38 -13.95
N GLY A 137 4.09 5.87 -15.18
CA GLY A 137 4.55 5.19 -16.40
C GLY A 137 6.05 5.37 -16.68
N SER A 138 6.71 6.26 -15.94
CA SER A 138 8.15 6.55 -16.06
C SER A 138 8.85 6.26 -14.75
N ALA A 139 10.13 5.88 -14.81
CA ALA A 139 10.92 5.67 -13.59
C ALA A 139 11.05 6.96 -12.78
N PHE A 140 11.09 6.83 -11.45
CA PHE A 140 11.34 7.93 -10.52
C PHE A 140 12.10 7.44 -9.29
N THR A 141 12.73 8.39 -8.59
CA THR A 141 13.48 8.10 -7.37
C THR A 141 12.86 8.87 -6.21
N LEU A 142 12.55 8.15 -5.13
CA LEU A 142 12.19 8.73 -3.86
C LEU A 142 13.44 8.75 -2.97
N ASN A 143 13.82 9.92 -2.48
CA ASN A 143 14.80 10.07 -1.42
C ASN A 143 14.07 10.17 -0.08
N LEU A 144 14.25 9.15 0.76
CA LEU A 144 13.62 9.00 2.07
C LEU A 144 14.71 9.06 3.14
N GLY A 145 14.85 10.23 3.77
CA GLY A 145 15.82 10.44 4.85
C GLY A 145 17.28 10.17 4.46
N GLY A 146 17.63 10.42 3.20
CA GLY A 146 18.96 10.15 2.62
C GLY A 146 19.09 8.79 1.92
N THR A 147 18.08 7.93 2.00
CA THR A 147 18.03 6.65 1.30
C THR A 147 17.29 6.80 -0.02
N GLN A 148 17.88 6.37 -1.13
CA GLN A 148 17.22 6.37 -2.43
C GLN A 148 16.43 5.07 -2.64
N VAL A 149 15.19 5.22 -3.10
CA VAL A 149 14.28 4.14 -3.48
C VAL A 149 13.89 4.40 -4.93
N ASN A 150 14.23 3.46 -5.81
CA ASN A 150 13.95 3.60 -7.23
C ASN A 150 12.69 2.83 -7.58
N PHE A 151 11.71 3.52 -8.15
CA PHE A 151 10.50 2.92 -8.66
C PHE A 151 10.58 2.83 -10.19
N ALA A 152 10.29 1.64 -10.71
CA ALA A 152 10.18 1.36 -12.13
C ALA A 152 8.97 0.44 -12.38
N ILE A 153 7.78 1.04 -12.33
CA ILE A 153 6.52 0.31 -12.49
C ILE A 153 6.32 0.04 -13.99
N ASP A 154 5.88 -1.18 -14.35
CA ASP A 154 5.53 -1.49 -15.75
C ASP A 154 4.43 -0.51 -16.22
N PRO A 155 4.63 0.20 -17.35
CA PRO A 155 3.68 1.23 -17.81
C PRO A 155 2.25 0.71 -17.99
N ARG A 156 2.08 -0.57 -18.35
CA ARG A 156 0.75 -1.21 -18.50
C ARG A 156 0.09 -1.38 -17.14
N LEU A 157 0.85 -1.72 -16.11
CA LEU A 157 0.35 -1.84 -14.75
C LEU A 157 0.06 -0.47 -14.15
N ALA A 158 0.93 0.52 -14.38
CA ALA A 158 0.70 1.91 -14.00
C ALA A 158 -0.61 2.45 -14.61
N GLN A 159 -0.85 2.20 -15.91
CA GLN A 159 -2.10 2.59 -16.57
C GLN A 159 -3.32 1.85 -16.00
N ARG A 160 -3.19 0.55 -15.72
CA ARG A 160 -4.31 -0.29 -15.26
C ARG A 160 -4.69 -0.04 -13.79
N TRP A 161 -3.70 0.21 -12.93
CA TRP A 161 -3.85 0.16 -11.47
C TRP A 161 -3.32 1.39 -10.74
N GLY A 162 -2.61 2.30 -11.41
CA GLY A 162 -2.02 3.50 -10.79
C GLY A 162 -2.99 4.66 -10.57
N ALA A 163 -4.25 4.54 -11.01
CA ALA A 163 -5.23 5.60 -10.84
C ALA A 163 -5.66 5.75 -9.37
N ILE A 164 -5.67 7.00 -8.89
CA ILE A 164 -6.30 7.41 -7.64
C ILE A 164 -7.43 8.38 -7.97
N THR A 165 -8.61 8.15 -7.38
CA THR A 165 -9.78 9.00 -7.58
C THR A 165 -10.58 9.07 -6.29
N THR A 166 -11.13 10.24 -6.00
CA THR A 166 -12.09 10.39 -4.91
C THR A 166 -13.31 9.49 -5.18
N PRO A 167 -13.78 8.71 -4.19
CA PRO A 167 -15.01 7.96 -4.34
C PRO A 167 -16.15 8.90 -4.72
N SER A 168 -16.89 8.60 -5.79
CA SER A 168 -18.06 9.39 -6.17
C SER A 168 -19.11 9.22 -5.08
N GLY A 169 -19.23 10.20 -4.19
CA GLY A 169 -20.22 10.20 -3.13
C GLY A 169 -21.62 10.18 -3.74
N LYS A 170 -22.39 9.12 -3.47
CA LYS A 170 -23.80 9.36 -3.15
C LYS A 170 -23.75 10.11 -1.81
N GLY A 171 -24.19 11.37 -1.83
CA GLY A 171 -24.27 12.19 -0.61
C GLY A 171 -24.91 11.38 0.50
N PHE A 172 -24.27 11.38 1.67
CA PHE A 172 -24.91 10.97 2.91
C PHE A 172 -26.06 11.93 3.22
#